data_AF-A0A6G5A8M7-F1
#
_entry.id   AF-A0A6G5A8M7-F1
#
_cell.length_a   1.000
_cell.length_b   1.000
_cell.length_c   1.000
_cell.angle_alpha   90.00
_cell.angle_beta   90.00
_cell.angle_gamma   90.00
#
_symmetry.space_group_name_H-M   'P 1'
#
loop_
_entity.id
_entity.type
_entity.pdbx_description
1 polymer ?
#
loop_
_entity_poly.entity_id
_entity_poly.type
_entity_poly.pdbx_seq_one_letter_code
_entity_poly.pdbx_strand_id
1 'polypeptide(L)'
;MAKAAHQPFAPAVACAPVTKVEISVSCRQLKDMDFFSKSDPMCVLFMRECDSDNWREVGRTETVENCLNPDFVTKFLVDYYFEERQQLLFKLYDIDSPSVDLQNHDFLGQASCTLGELVAYQGTQVKFQLSGLPGNCGTILLTVEEVLDCKRVIDMQWYAQKLDKKDWFGKSDPFLEFYRISEDNTYTAVFRTEVVKKSLNPTWRPFAIQMRQLSGGDEDRTIRVVCYDWDFDGG
;
A
#
# COMPACT_ATOMS: atom_id res chain seq x y z
N MET A 1 -39.63 55.38 -16.17
CA MET A 1 -38.19 55.09 -16.00
C MET A 1 -38.03 54.17 -14.81
N ALA A 2 -37.87 52.87 -15.03
CA ALA A 2 -37.62 51.90 -13.95
C ALA A 2 -36.12 51.59 -13.92
N LYS A 3 -35.47 51.79 -12.76
CA LYS A 3 -34.07 51.45 -12.54
C LYS A 3 -33.94 49.93 -12.40
N ALA A 4 -33.15 49.30 -13.26
CA ALA A 4 -32.74 47.91 -13.09
C ALA A 4 -31.84 47.80 -11.86
N ALA A 5 -32.21 46.93 -10.92
CA ALA A 5 -31.40 46.62 -9.75
C ALA A 5 -30.18 45.80 -10.16
N HIS A 6 -29.00 46.25 -9.75
CA HIS A 6 -27.74 45.53 -9.93
C HIS A 6 -27.71 44.36 -8.94
N GLN A 7 -27.82 43.13 -9.44
CA GLN A 7 -27.56 41.94 -8.61
C GLN A 7 -26.05 41.83 -8.36
N PRO A 8 -25.60 41.67 -7.11
CA PRO A 8 -24.20 41.42 -6.83
C PRO A 8 -23.80 40.04 -7.39
N PHE A 9 -22.71 40.01 -8.15
CA PHE A 9 -22.05 38.78 -8.57
C PHE A 9 -21.57 38.04 -7.32
N ALA A 10 -22.16 36.88 -7.03
CA ALA A 10 -21.57 35.96 -6.06
C ALA A 10 -20.33 35.33 -6.72
N PRO A 11 -19.12 35.45 -6.14
CA PRO A 11 -17.99 34.70 -6.64
C PRO A 11 -18.34 33.22 -6.49
N ALA A 12 -18.25 32.48 -7.61
CA ALA A 12 -18.25 31.03 -7.53
C ALA A 12 -17.14 30.64 -6.57
N VAL A 13 -17.46 29.87 -5.53
CA VAL A 13 -16.45 29.23 -4.69
C VAL A 13 -15.63 28.38 -5.64
N ALA A 14 -14.43 28.83 -5.99
CA ALA A 14 -13.50 28.04 -6.76
C ALA A 14 -13.25 26.78 -5.92
N CYS A 15 -13.74 25.64 -6.39
CA CYS A 15 -13.32 24.37 -5.83
C CYS A 15 -11.81 24.32 -6.08
N ALA A 16 -11.01 24.37 -5.00
CA ALA A 16 -9.56 24.28 -5.13
C ALA A 16 -9.24 23.04 -5.98
N PRO A 17 -8.32 23.11 -6.94
CA PRO A 17 -7.97 21.94 -7.75
C PRO A 17 -7.53 20.81 -6.82
N VAL A 18 -8.30 19.73 -6.84
CA VAL A 18 -8.07 18.51 -6.07
C VAL A 18 -7.57 17.45 -7.04
N THR A 19 -6.38 16.93 -6.75
CA THR A 19 -5.86 15.75 -7.44
C THR A 19 -6.00 14.55 -6.52
N LYS A 20 -6.46 13.41 -7.04
CA LYS A 20 -6.48 12.17 -6.25
C LYS A 20 -5.14 11.48 -6.43
N VAL A 21 -4.53 11.07 -5.33
CA VAL A 21 -3.25 10.35 -5.32
C VAL A 21 -3.40 9.02 -4.60
N GLU A 22 -2.58 8.04 -5.01
CA GLU A 22 -2.44 6.76 -4.34
C GLU A 22 -1.10 6.68 -3.63
N ILE A 23 -1.12 6.25 -2.37
CA ILE A 23 0.06 6.04 -1.54
C ILE A 23 0.28 4.54 -1.40
N SER A 24 1.44 4.09 -1.88
CA SER A 24 1.94 2.73 -1.70
C SER A 24 2.85 2.67 -0.49
N VAL A 25 2.70 1.61 0.30
CA VAL A 25 3.51 1.37 1.49
C VAL A 25 4.22 0.03 1.38
N SER A 26 5.48 0.01 1.78
CA SER A 26 6.19 -1.21 2.12
C SER A 26 7.10 -0.96 3.32
N CYS A 27 7.51 -2.02 4.01
CA CYS A 27 8.42 -1.91 5.14
C CYS A 27 9.58 -2.88 5.01
N ARG A 28 10.71 -2.55 5.63
CA ARG A 28 11.89 -3.41 5.68
C ARG A 28 12.45 -3.46 7.09
N GLN A 29 12.88 -4.65 7.49
CA GLN A 29 13.51 -4.92 8.78
C GLN A 29 12.65 -4.45 9.97
N LEU A 30 11.35 -4.73 9.91
CA LEU A 30 10.46 -4.49 11.04
C LEU A 30 10.97 -5.24 12.26
N LYS A 31 10.67 -4.67 13.43
CA LYS A 31 11.02 -5.30 14.71
C LYS A 31 10.16 -6.55 14.87
N ASP A 32 10.82 -7.65 15.21
CA ASP A 32 10.14 -8.90 15.55
C ASP A 32 9.61 -8.81 16.98
N MET A 33 8.30 -8.90 17.14
CA MET A 33 7.63 -8.86 18.46
C MET A 33 7.21 -10.26 18.93
N ASP A 34 7.26 -11.25 18.04
CA ASP A 34 6.85 -12.62 18.32
C ASP A 34 7.99 -13.50 18.87
N PHE A 35 7.63 -14.45 19.73
CA PHE A 35 8.60 -15.39 20.33
C PHE A 35 8.83 -16.67 19.51
N PHE A 36 7.86 -17.06 18.67
CA PHE A 36 7.86 -18.32 17.92
C PHE A 36 7.53 -18.16 16.43
N SER A 37 7.27 -16.94 15.98
CA SER A 37 6.89 -16.53 14.62
C SER A 37 7.54 -15.19 14.30
N LYS A 38 7.36 -14.71 13.07
CA LYS A 38 7.65 -13.31 12.71
C LYS A 38 6.36 -12.51 12.87
N SER A 39 6.46 -11.22 13.12
CA SER A 39 5.31 -10.31 13.11
C SER A 39 4.45 -10.40 11.84
N ASP A 40 3.15 -10.15 12.04
CA ASP A 40 2.06 -10.05 11.07
C ASP A 40 1.69 -8.57 10.83
N PRO A 41 2.54 -7.78 10.12
CA PRO A 41 2.35 -6.34 10.03
C PRO A 41 1.11 -5.91 9.26
N MET A 42 0.49 -4.84 9.75
CA MET A 42 -0.51 -4.01 9.08
C MET A 42 -0.17 -2.53 9.27
N CYS A 43 -0.24 -1.75 8.19
CA CYS A 43 -0.13 -0.29 8.22
C CYS A 43 -1.50 0.39 8.30
N VAL A 44 -1.61 1.38 9.19
CA VAL A 44 -2.75 2.29 9.34
C VAL A 44 -2.31 3.70 9.01
N LEU A 45 -3.02 4.35 8.09
CA LEU A 45 -2.80 5.75 7.77
C LEU A 45 -3.78 6.63 8.55
N PHE A 46 -3.24 7.60 9.26
CA PHE A 46 -3.98 8.70 9.84
C PHE A 46 -3.64 10.01 9.12
N MET A 47 -4.63 10.90 9.01
CA MET A 47 -4.43 12.26 8.54
C MET A 47 -4.93 13.24 9.58
N ARG A 48 -4.19 14.32 9.79
CA ARG A 48 -4.60 15.38 10.70
C ARG A 48 -5.78 16.16 10.10
N GLU A 49 -6.79 16.42 10.92
CA GLU A 49 -7.91 17.27 10.51
C GLU A 49 -7.48 18.75 10.53
N CYS A 50 -7.93 19.52 9.53
CA CYS A 50 -7.63 20.95 9.43
C CYS A 50 -8.00 21.68 10.72
N ASP A 51 -7.11 22.56 11.18
CA ASP A 51 -7.30 23.41 12.37
C ASP A 51 -7.57 22.67 13.70
N SER A 52 -7.23 21.38 13.80
CA SER A 52 -7.28 20.63 15.06
C SER A 52 -6.00 19.81 15.29
N ASP A 53 -5.81 19.30 16.52
CA ASP A 53 -4.81 18.27 16.83
C ASP A 53 -5.38 16.85 16.67
N ASN A 54 -6.59 16.71 16.12
CA ASN A 54 -7.23 15.42 15.93
C ASN A 54 -6.71 14.72 14.68
N TRP A 55 -6.58 13.41 14.80
CA TRP A 55 -6.17 12.51 13.72
C TRP A 55 -7.34 11.64 13.34
N ARG A 56 -7.71 11.66 12.05
CA ARG A 56 -8.71 10.75 11.49
C ARG A 56 -8.02 9.57 10.83
N GLU A 57 -8.54 8.37 11.04
CA GLU A 57 -8.11 7.18 10.30
C GLU A 57 -8.56 7.32 8.83
N VAL A 58 -7.61 7.22 7.90
CA VAL A 58 -7.88 7.24 6.46
C VAL A 58 -8.17 5.84 5.94
N GLY A 59 -7.46 4.84 6.48
CA GLY A 59 -7.68 3.44 6.15
C GLY A 59 -6.57 2.54 6.68
N ARG A 60 -6.68 1.26 6.35
CA ARG A 60 -5.74 0.20 6.71
C ARG A 60 -5.33 -0.61 5.49
N THR A 61 -4.12 -1.14 5.52
CA THR A 61 -3.64 -2.14 4.56
C THR A 61 -4.13 -3.54 4.94
N GLU A 62 -3.90 -4.53 4.08
CA GLU A 62 -3.99 -5.93 4.51
C GLU A 62 -2.90 -6.29 5.52
N THR A 63 -3.16 -7.33 6.33
CA THR A 63 -2.14 -7.96 7.17
C THR A 63 -1.28 -8.88 6.30
N VAL A 64 0.04 -8.78 6.43
CA VAL A 64 0.98 -9.70 5.77
C VAL A 64 1.53 -10.66 6.81
N GLU A 65 1.12 -11.93 6.76
CA GLU A 65 1.51 -12.93 7.77
C GLU A 65 3.02 -13.22 7.74
N ASN A 66 3.61 -13.35 8.93
CA ASN A 66 4.99 -13.77 9.20
C ASN A 66 6.05 -13.04 8.36
N CYS A 67 5.96 -11.71 8.26
CA CYS A 67 6.81 -10.94 7.34
C CYS A 67 7.40 -9.68 7.98
N LEU A 68 8.73 -9.65 8.14
CA LEU A 68 9.43 -8.43 8.60
C LEU A 68 9.76 -7.45 7.45
N ASN A 69 9.43 -7.81 6.21
CA ASN A 69 9.70 -7.01 5.01
C ASN A 69 8.46 -6.87 4.11
N PRO A 70 7.30 -6.48 4.65
CA PRO A 70 6.04 -6.53 3.91
C PRO A 70 6.03 -5.57 2.73
N ASP A 71 5.53 -6.05 1.60
CA ASP A 71 5.06 -5.24 0.49
C ASP A 71 3.54 -5.29 0.46
N PHE A 72 2.90 -4.15 0.81
CA PHE A 72 1.44 -4.06 0.89
C PHE A 72 0.84 -3.79 -0.50
N VAL A 73 -0.11 -4.61 -0.91
CA VAL A 73 -0.90 -4.46 -2.13
C VAL A 73 -1.94 -3.36 -1.96
N THR A 74 -2.59 -3.27 -0.79
CA THR A 74 -3.60 -2.23 -0.53
C THR A 74 -2.94 -0.85 -0.49
N LYS A 75 -3.54 0.10 -1.22
CA LYS A 75 -3.06 1.49 -1.35
C LYS A 75 -4.00 2.45 -0.63
N PHE A 76 -3.46 3.54 -0.12
CA PHE A 76 -4.29 4.63 0.43
C PHE A 76 -4.65 5.63 -0.66
N LEU A 77 -5.94 5.90 -0.85
CA LEU A 77 -6.40 6.94 -1.78
C LEU A 77 -6.66 8.23 -1.00
N VAL A 78 -5.97 9.30 -1.36
CA VAL A 78 -6.05 10.59 -0.67
C VAL A 78 -6.30 11.70 -1.69
N ASP A 79 -7.14 12.65 -1.32
CA ASP A 79 -7.33 13.88 -2.08
C ASP A 79 -6.22 14.86 -1.69
N TYR A 80 -5.45 15.32 -2.68
CA TYR A 80 -4.35 16.27 -2.51
C TYR A 80 -4.83 17.69 -2.82
N TYR A 81 -4.61 18.59 -1.87
CA TYR A 81 -4.91 20.01 -1.93
C TYR A 81 -3.60 20.79 -1.85
N PHE A 82 -3.16 21.38 -2.96
CA PHE A 82 -1.83 22.01 -3.04
C PHE A 82 -1.63 23.21 -2.11
N GLU A 83 -2.72 23.88 -1.72
CA GLU A 83 -2.71 25.02 -0.79
C GLU A 83 -2.72 24.59 0.68
N GLU A 84 -2.94 23.31 0.97
CA GLU A 84 -3.09 22.80 2.32
C GLU A 84 -1.88 21.98 2.78
N ARG A 85 -1.49 22.18 4.03
CA ARG A 85 -0.48 21.35 4.68
C ARG A 85 -1.12 20.10 5.28
N GLN A 86 -1.33 19.08 4.46
CA GLN A 86 -1.91 17.80 4.89
C GLN A 86 -0.88 16.91 5.60
N GLN A 87 -1.01 16.76 6.93
CA GLN A 87 -0.11 15.92 7.74
C GLN A 87 -0.58 14.47 7.78
N LEU A 88 0.33 13.55 7.51
CA LEU A 88 0.11 12.10 7.49
C LEU A 88 0.89 11.44 8.64
N LEU A 89 0.28 10.43 9.25
CA LEU A 89 0.89 9.60 10.27
C LEU A 89 0.61 8.13 9.95
N PHE A 90 1.67 7.40 9.65
CA PHE A 90 1.64 5.97 9.38
C PHE A 90 2.00 5.24 10.68
N LYS A 91 1.14 4.33 11.12
CA LYS A 91 1.40 3.45 12.26
C LYS A 91 1.38 2.01 11.81
N LEU A 92 2.36 1.23 12.26
CA LEU A 92 2.48 -0.20 11.99
C LEU A 92 2.11 -0.96 13.26
N TYR A 93 1.33 -2.02 13.07
CA TYR A 93 0.87 -2.92 14.12
C TYR A 93 1.13 -4.36 13.72
N ASP A 94 1.47 -5.18 14.70
CA ASP A 94 1.49 -6.64 14.64
C ASP A 94 0.09 -7.15 14.98
N ILE A 95 -0.51 -7.96 14.11
CA ILE A 95 -1.92 -8.33 14.22
C ILE A 95 -2.07 -9.72 14.81
N ASP A 96 -2.20 -9.79 16.13
CA ASP A 96 -2.27 -11.05 16.88
C ASP A 96 -3.68 -11.67 16.92
N SER A 97 -4.70 -10.92 16.50
CA SER A 97 -6.09 -11.32 16.63
C SER A 97 -7.02 -10.76 15.55
N PRO A 98 -8.24 -11.32 15.38
CA PRO A 98 -9.24 -10.75 14.49
C PRO A 98 -9.85 -9.40 14.95
N SER A 99 -9.36 -8.82 16.05
CA SER A 99 -9.86 -7.56 16.60
C SER A 99 -9.66 -6.41 15.61
N VAL A 100 -10.66 -5.53 15.48
CA VAL A 100 -10.49 -4.26 14.76
C VAL A 100 -9.92 -3.15 15.63
N ASP A 101 -9.96 -3.30 16.95
CA ASP A 101 -9.39 -2.35 17.89
C ASP A 101 -7.86 -2.47 17.91
N LEU A 102 -7.18 -1.35 17.61
CA LEU A 102 -5.72 -1.25 17.56
C LEU A 102 -5.06 -1.38 18.94
N GLN A 103 -5.83 -1.25 20.03
CA GLN A 103 -5.31 -1.46 21.39
C GLN A 103 -5.04 -2.94 21.69
N ASN A 104 -5.59 -3.86 20.89
CA ASN A 104 -5.42 -5.30 21.04
C ASN A 104 -4.26 -5.86 20.20
N HIS A 105 -3.46 -4.99 19.59
CA HIS A 105 -2.40 -5.32 18.64
C HIS A 105 -1.10 -4.65 19.06
N ASP A 106 0.01 -5.34 18.86
CA ASP A 106 1.31 -4.82 19.27
C ASP A 106 1.80 -3.73 18.32
N PHE A 107 2.20 -2.59 18.87
CA PHE A 107 2.71 -1.48 18.07
C PHE A 107 4.14 -1.79 17.58
N LEU A 108 4.39 -1.63 16.28
CA LEU A 108 5.69 -1.90 15.64
C LEU A 108 6.50 -0.62 15.36
N GLY A 109 5.82 0.52 15.23
CA GLY A 109 6.46 1.81 14.99
C GLY A 109 5.61 2.76 14.14
N GLN A 110 6.08 3.99 13.99
CA GLN A 110 5.40 5.03 13.23
C GLN A 110 6.36 5.95 12.46
N ALA A 111 5.84 6.57 11.41
CA ALA A 111 6.47 7.66 10.69
C ALA A 111 5.44 8.73 10.35
N SER A 112 5.86 9.99 10.33
CA SER A 112 5.01 11.12 9.94
C SER A 112 5.68 11.94 8.85
N CYS A 113 4.90 12.42 7.90
CA CYS A 113 5.34 13.32 6.83
C CYS A 113 4.16 14.20 6.38
N THR A 114 4.38 15.12 5.45
CA THR A 114 3.27 15.80 4.75
C THR A 114 2.98 15.15 3.41
N LEU A 115 1.73 15.22 2.94
CA LEU A 115 1.39 14.72 1.61
C LEU A 115 2.18 15.47 0.52
N GLY A 116 2.39 16.78 0.71
CA GLY A 116 3.22 17.59 -0.20
C GLY A 116 4.67 17.12 -0.29
N GLU A 117 5.27 16.63 0.82
CA GLU A 117 6.61 16.03 0.78
C GLU A 117 6.64 14.79 -0.12
N LEU A 118 5.63 13.92 -0.06
CA LEU A 118 5.59 12.72 -0.90
C LEU A 118 5.33 13.06 -2.38
N VAL A 119 4.40 13.99 -2.65
CA VAL A 119 4.07 14.43 -4.01
C VAL A 119 5.27 15.11 -4.69
N ALA A 120 6.12 15.81 -3.93
CA ALA A 120 7.36 16.39 -4.46
C ALA A 120 8.34 15.34 -5.03
N TYR A 121 8.20 14.08 -4.62
CA TYR A 121 8.99 12.92 -5.07
C TYR A 121 8.12 11.90 -5.81
N GLN A 122 7.04 12.33 -6.47
CA GLN A 122 6.13 11.46 -7.22
C GLN A 122 6.88 10.52 -8.16
N GLY A 123 6.45 9.25 -8.21
CA GLY A 123 7.10 8.22 -9.04
C GLY A 123 8.41 7.66 -8.48
N THR A 124 8.87 8.15 -7.32
CA THR A 124 10.05 7.64 -6.62
C THR A 124 9.70 7.12 -5.22
N GLN A 125 10.54 6.24 -4.70
CA GLN A 125 10.37 5.69 -3.36
C GLN A 125 11.06 6.56 -2.31
N VAL A 126 10.28 7.10 -1.37
CA VAL A 126 10.76 7.90 -0.24
C VAL A 126 10.90 6.99 0.99
N LYS A 127 12.07 7.04 1.65
CA LYS A 127 12.39 6.20 2.81
C LYS A 127 12.34 6.98 4.11
N PHE A 128 11.63 6.45 5.10
CA PHE A 128 11.60 6.97 6.47
C PHE A 128 12.01 5.89 7.48
N GLN A 129 12.69 6.31 8.54
CA GLN A 129 12.99 5.45 9.68
C GLN A 129 11.76 5.40 10.60
N LEU A 130 11.33 4.20 10.98
CA LEU A 130 10.24 4.05 11.95
C LEU A 130 10.73 4.41 13.35
N SER A 131 9.82 4.99 14.13
CA SER A 131 10.05 5.49 15.49
C SER A 131 8.92 5.09 16.43
N GLY A 132 9.02 5.43 17.72
CA GLY A 132 7.96 5.23 18.71
C GLY A 132 8.18 4.05 19.65
N LEU A 133 9.19 3.21 19.40
CA LEU A 133 9.69 2.23 20.36
C LEU A 133 11.19 2.44 20.61
N PRO A 134 11.74 1.92 21.72
CA PRO A 134 13.18 1.87 21.92
C PRO A 134 13.86 0.96 20.87
N GLY A 135 14.99 1.42 20.32
CA GLY A 135 15.80 0.66 19.36
C GLY A 135 15.39 0.87 17.90
N ASN A 136 15.85 -0.03 17.02
CA ASN A 136 15.51 0.02 15.60
C ASN A 136 14.12 -0.60 15.37
N CYS A 137 13.19 0.19 14.82
CA CYS A 137 11.82 -0.23 14.51
C CYS A 137 11.65 -0.65 13.03
N GLY A 138 12.73 -0.63 12.25
CA GLY A 138 12.69 -0.84 10.81
C GLY A 138 12.44 0.44 10.01
N THR A 139 12.21 0.27 8.72
CA THR A 139 12.03 1.38 7.77
C THR A 139 10.74 1.23 7.00
N ILE A 140 10.10 2.36 6.71
CA ILE A 140 8.92 2.45 5.86
C ILE A 140 9.31 3.16 4.56
N LEU A 141 8.83 2.60 3.45
CA LEU A 141 9.07 3.03 2.09
C LEU A 141 7.73 3.45 1.50
N LEU A 142 7.64 4.70 1.06
CA LEU A 142 6.43 5.33 0.57
C LEU A 142 6.62 5.76 -0.87
N THR A 143 5.67 5.41 -1.73
CA THR A 143 5.62 5.89 -3.12
C THR A 143 4.25 6.52 -3.36
N VAL A 144 4.24 7.68 -4.00
CA VAL A 144 3.01 8.38 -4.37
C VAL A 144 2.92 8.50 -5.89
N GLU A 145 1.76 8.18 -6.42
CA GLU A 145 1.41 8.35 -7.84
C GLU A 145 0.06 9.05 -7.95
N GLU A 146 -0.08 9.92 -8.95
CA GLU A 146 -1.38 10.48 -9.32
C GLU A 146 -2.31 9.39 -9.86
N VAL A 147 -3.57 9.44 -9.43
CA VAL A 147 -4.59 8.49 -9.84
C VAL A 147 -5.19 8.92 -11.17
N LEU A 148 -4.85 8.19 -12.23
CA LEU A 148 -5.52 8.33 -13.52
C LEU A 148 -6.91 7.68 -13.51
N ASP A 149 -7.90 8.32 -14.13
CA ASP A 149 -9.20 7.68 -14.37
C ASP A 149 -9.04 6.63 -15.49
N CYS A 150 -8.86 5.37 -15.09
CA CYS A 150 -8.76 4.24 -16.00
C CYS A 150 -9.72 3.14 -15.56
N LYS A 151 -10.77 2.93 -16.36
CA LYS A 151 -11.82 1.94 -16.13
C LYS A 151 -11.56 0.60 -16.80
N ARG A 152 -10.42 0.45 -17.51
CA ARG A 152 -10.05 -0.80 -18.17
C ARG A 152 -9.69 -1.84 -17.12
N VAL A 153 -10.27 -3.01 -17.28
CA VAL A 153 -10.04 -4.19 -16.44
C VAL A 153 -9.50 -5.29 -17.34
N ILE A 154 -8.51 -6.03 -16.86
CA ILE A 154 -7.98 -7.21 -17.51
C ILE A 154 -8.37 -8.43 -16.68
N ASP A 155 -9.03 -9.39 -17.32
CA ASP A 155 -9.25 -10.73 -16.79
C ASP A 155 -8.08 -11.63 -17.16
N MET A 156 -7.45 -12.27 -16.17
CA MET A 156 -6.29 -13.14 -16.38
C MET A 156 -6.42 -14.43 -15.58
N GLN A 157 -5.78 -15.49 -16.09
CA GLN A 157 -5.51 -16.71 -15.35
C GLN A 157 -4.07 -17.15 -15.61
N TRP A 158 -3.39 -17.58 -14.56
CA TRP A 158 -1.99 -17.98 -14.61
C TRP A 158 -1.83 -19.44 -14.16
N TYR A 159 -0.83 -20.10 -14.72
CA TYR A 159 -0.40 -21.42 -14.29
C TYR A 159 1.12 -21.53 -14.40
N ALA A 160 1.71 -22.43 -13.63
CA ALA A 160 3.11 -22.79 -13.75
C ALA A 160 3.26 -24.31 -13.91
N GLN A 161 4.41 -24.74 -14.40
CA GLN A 161 4.74 -26.15 -14.59
C GLN A 161 6.16 -26.41 -14.12
N LYS A 162 6.37 -27.56 -13.48
CA LYS A 162 7.66 -28.05 -13.01
C LYS A 162 8.42 -27.02 -12.16
N LEU A 163 7.73 -26.36 -11.23
CA LEU A 163 8.39 -25.54 -10.22
C LEU A 163 9.38 -26.39 -9.42
N ASP A 164 10.46 -25.75 -8.98
CA ASP A 164 11.41 -26.37 -8.06
C ASP A 164 10.71 -26.69 -6.75
N LYS A 165 11.06 -27.83 -6.15
CA LYS A 165 10.61 -28.19 -4.80
C LYS A 165 11.51 -27.49 -3.78
N LYS A 166 10.99 -26.56 -2.98
CA LYS A 166 11.77 -25.91 -1.90
C LYS A 166 11.59 -26.60 -0.54
N ASP A 167 10.42 -27.17 -0.25
CA ASP A 167 10.16 -27.79 1.07
C ASP A 167 10.88 -29.13 1.30
N TRP A 168 11.44 -29.30 2.51
CA TRP A 168 12.09 -30.55 2.93
C TRP A 168 11.11 -31.73 3.03
N PHE A 169 9.91 -31.49 3.55
CA PHE A 169 8.84 -32.50 3.73
C PHE A 169 7.58 -32.15 2.94
N GLY A 170 7.69 -31.97 1.62
CA GLY A 170 6.51 -31.65 0.82
C GLY A 170 6.78 -31.46 -0.66
N LYS A 171 5.92 -30.67 -1.28
CA LYS A 171 6.13 -29.89 -2.52
C LYS A 171 5.88 -28.45 -2.11
N SER A 172 6.36 -27.50 -2.89
CA SER A 172 6.10 -26.08 -2.72
C SER A 172 4.62 -25.72 -2.60
N ASP A 173 4.36 -24.64 -1.90
CA ASP A 173 3.11 -23.91 -1.71
C ASP A 173 3.17 -22.58 -2.49
N PRO A 174 3.17 -22.60 -3.84
CA PRO A 174 3.45 -21.41 -4.63
C PRO A 174 2.33 -20.37 -4.67
N PHE A 175 2.73 -19.09 -4.68
CA PHE A 175 1.89 -17.94 -4.99
C PHE A 175 2.62 -16.96 -5.91
N LEU A 176 1.85 -16.14 -6.64
CA LEU A 176 2.39 -15.07 -7.48
C LEU A 176 2.21 -13.73 -6.80
N GLU A 177 3.25 -12.90 -6.90
CA GLU A 177 3.18 -11.48 -6.59
C GLU A 177 3.53 -10.66 -7.83
N PHE A 178 2.65 -9.71 -8.13
CA PHE A 178 2.77 -8.80 -9.26
C PHE A 178 3.27 -7.47 -8.73
N TYR A 179 4.29 -6.94 -9.40
CA TYR A 179 4.91 -5.66 -9.09
C TYR A 179 4.82 -4.72 -10.29
N ARG A 180 4.38 -3.50 -10.02
CA ARG A 180 4.56 -2.36 -10.91
C ARG A 180 5.97 -1.82 -10.73
N ILE A 181 6.64 -1.51 -11.84
CA ILE A 181 7.96 -0.88 -11.84
C ILE A 181 7.78 0.63 -11.90
N SER A 182 8.34 1.34 -10.92
CA SER A 182 8.36 2.80 -10.84
C SER A 182 9.46 3.38 -11.75
N GLU A 183 9.47 4.69 -11.97
CA GLU A 183 10.46 5.36 -12.84
C GLU A 183 11.90 5.19 -12.34
N ASP A 184 12.08 5.07 -11.02
CA ASP A 184 13.36 4.81 -10.36
C ASP A 184 13.76 3.32 -10.32
N ASN A 185 13.05 2.46 -11.08
CA ASN A 185 13.17 0.99 -11.09
C ASN A 185 12.87 0.32 -9.74
N THR A 186 12.20 1.01 -8.81
CA THR A 186 11.66 0.37 -7.62
C THR A 186 10.41 -0.45 -7.96
N TYR A 187 10.10 -1.42 -7.10
CA TYR A 187 8.98 -2.34 -7.29
C TYR A 187 7.89 -2.02 -6.26
N THR A 188 6.66 -1.87 -6.74
CA THR A 188 5.47 -1.71 -5.89
C THR A 188 4.57 -2.92 -6.08
N ALA A 189 4.28 -3.67 -5.01
CA ALA A 189 3.33 -4.78 -5.08
C ALA A 189 1.94 -4.27 -5.45
N VAL A 190 1.31 -4.89 -6.45
CA VAL A 190 0.00 -4.47 -6.99
C VAL A 190 -1.03 -5.59 -6.99
N PHE A 191 -0.62 -6.85 -6.90
CA PHE A 191 -1.53 -7.98 -6.76
C PHE A 191 -0.81 -9.19 -6.19
N ARG A 192 -1.54 -10.00 -5.41
CA ARG A 192 -1.07 -11.27 -4.87
C ARG A 192 -2.15 -12.33 -5.08
N THR A 193 -1.78 -13.49 -5.59
CA THR A 193 -2.71 -14.62 -5.75
C THR A 193 -2.90 -15.35 -4.42
N GLU A 194 -3.82 -16.32 -4.41
CA GLU A 194 -3.84 -17.32 -3.34
C GLU A 194 -2.60 -18.23 -3.37
N VAL A 195 -2.31 -18.84 -2.23
CA VAL A 195 -1.32 -19.91 -2.09
C VAL A 195 -1.93 -21.24 -2.58
N VAL A 196 -1.26 -21.91 -3.51
CA VAL A 196 -1.67 -23.24 -3.99
C VAL A 196 -0.83 -24.31 -3.30
N LYS A 197 -1.38 -24.96 -2.28
CA LYS A 197 -0.60 -25.89 -1.45
C LYS A 197 -0.11 -27.14 -2.19
N LYS A 198 1.13 -27.53 -1.91
CA LYS A 198 1.78 -28.79 -2.30
C LYS A 198 1.70 -29.06 -3.81
N SER A 199 2.01 -28.07 -4.62
CA SER A 199 1.97 -28.16 -6.07
C SER A 199 3.21 -27.60 -6.75
N LEU A 200 3.79 -28.41 -7.66
CA LEU A 200 4.82 -27.94 -8.59
C LEU A 200 4.23 -27.55 -9.97
N ASN A 201 2.92 -27.69 -10.13
CA ASN A 201 2.19 -27.33 -11.35
C ASN A 201 0.91 -26.58 -10.98
N PRO A 202 1.00 -25.44 -10.28
CA PRO A 202 -0.18 -24.71 -9.82
C PRO A 202 -0.95 -24.10 -10.99
N THR A 203 -2.26 -24.00 -10.81
CA THR A 203 -3.12 -23.10 -11.57
C THR A 203 -3.81 -22.22 -10.55
N TRP A 204 -3.55 -20.92 -10.59
CA TRP A 204 -4.19 -19.96 -9.71
C TRP A 204 -5.57 -19.61 -10.23
N ARG A 205 -6.46 -19.18 -9.33
CA ARG A 205 -7.82 -18.76 -9.68
C ARG A 205 -7.75 -17.60 -10.69
N PRO A 206 -8.69 -17.55 -11.66
CA PRO A 206 -8.85 -16.37 -12.49
C PRO A 206 -9.12 -15.13 -11.63
N PHE A 207 -8.58 -14.00 -12.04
CA PHE A 207 -8.79 -12.73 -11.36
C PHE A 207 -8.89 -11.58 -12.36
N ALA A 208 -9.57 -10.52 -11.93
CA ALA A 208 -9.73 -9.27 -12.66
C ALA A 208 -8.89 -8.19 -11.97
N ILE A 209 -8.09 -7.45 -12.73
CA ILE A 209 -7.28 -6.33 -12.21
C ILE A 209 -7.46 -5.10 -13.09
N GLN A 210 -7.58 -3.93 -12.47
CA GLN A 210 -7.63 -2.67 -13.21
C GLN A 210 -6.26 -2.37 -13.81
N MET A 211 -6.23 -1.85 -15.05
CA MET A 211 -5.00 -1.41 -15.69
C MET A 211 -4.26 -0.36 -14.87
N ARG A 212 -5.01 0.52 -14.18
CA ARG A 212 -4.45 1.47 -13.23
C ARG A 212 -3.63 0.81 -12.13
N GLN A 213 -4.18 -0.24 -11.53
CA GLN A 213 -3.53 -0.97 -10.46
C GLN A 213 -2.31 -1.74 -10.98
N LEU A 214 -2.43 -2.39 -12.14
CA LEU A 214 -1.37 -3.23 -12.69
C LEU A 214 -0.15 -2.41 -13.18
N SER A 215 -0.39 -1.26 -13.81
CA SER A 215 0.62 -0.53 -14.61
C SER A 215 0.58 0.99 -14.44
N GLY A 216 -0.25 1.52 -13.54
CA GLY A 216 -0.51 2.97 -13.46
C GLY A 216 -1.38 3.48 -14.62
N GLY A 217 -1.89 2.60 -15.48
CA GLY A 217 -2.66 2.96 -16.67
C GLY A 217 -1.83 3.05 -17.96
N ASP A 218 -0.53 2.75 -17.87
CA ASP A 218 0.40 2.73 -19.00
C ASP A 218 0.55 1.30 -19.54
N GLU A 219 0.06 1.08 -20.77
CA GLU A 219 0.08 -0.24 -21.44
C GLU A 219 1.50 -0.72 -21.78
N ASP A 220 2.46 0.19 -21.92
CA ASP A 220 3.83 -0.13 -22.25
C ASP A 220 4.70 -0.30 -20.99
N ARG A 221 4.17 0.02 -19.80
CA ARG A 221 4.91 -0.14 -18.54
C ARG A 221 5.13 -1.62 -18.24
N THR A 222 6.40 -1.98 -18.06
CA THR A 222 6.79 -3.34 -17.68
C THR A 222 6.29 -3.67 -16.28
N ILE A 223 5.69 -4.85 -16.15
CA ILE A 223 5.37 -5.46 -14.86
C ILE A 223 6.36 -6.58 -14.55
N ARG A 224 6.61 -6.80 -13.26
CA ARG A 224 7.37 -7.95 -12.79
C ARG A 224 6.43 -8.90 -12.07
N VAL A 225 6.49 -10.18 -12.43
CA VAL A 225 5.75 -11.25 -11.74
C VAL A 225 6.77 -12.17 -11.10
N VAL A 226 6.64 -12.41 -9.79
CA VAL A 226 7.53 -13.28 -9.04
C VAL A 226 6.70 -14.42 -8.46
N CYS A 227 7.16 -15.66 -8.66
CA CYS A 227 6.60 -16.83 -8.01
C CYS A 227 7.39 -17.08 -6.73
N TYR A 228 6.69 -17.00 -5.60
CA TYR A 228 7.23 -17.31 -4.28
C TYR A 228 6.76 -18.69 -3.84
N ASP A 229 7.47 -19.25 -2.87
CA ASP A 229 7.04 -20.40 -2.10
C ASP A 229 6.61 -19.89 -0.72
N TRP A 230 5.43 -20.27 -0.24
CA TRP A 230 4.97 -19.85 1.08
C TRP A 230 5.52 -20.80 2.15
N ASP A 231 6.15 -20.22 3.18
CA ASP A 231 6.64 -20.92 4.36
C ASP A 231 5.93 -20.41 5.61
N PHE A 232 5.57 -21.32 6.52
CA PHE A 232 4.82 -21.00 7.73
C PHE A 232 5.58 -20.08 8.70
N ASP A 233 6.91 -20.08 8.68
CA ASP A 233 7.77 -19.21 9.49
C ASP A 233 8.26 -17.95 8.73
N GLY A 234 7.73 -17.74 7.52
CA GLY A 234 8.06 -16.60 6.66
C GLY A 234 9.48 -16.62 6.08
N GLY A 235 10.12 -17.79 6.01
CA GLY A 235 11.48 -18.06 5.49
C GLY A 235 12.01 -17.13 4.41
#